data_AF-A0A8T5P299-F1
#
_entry.id   AF-A0A8T5P299-F1
#
_cell.length_a   1.000
_cell.length_b   1.000
_cell.length_c   1.000
_cell.angle_alpha   90.00
_cell.angle_beta   90.00
_cell.angle_gamma   90.00
#
_symmetry.space_group_name_H-M   'P 1'
#
loop_
_entity.id
_entity.type
_entity.pdbx_description
1 polymer ?
#
loop_
_entity_poly.entity_id
_entity_poly.type
_entity_poly.pdbx_seq_one_letter_code
_entity_poly.pdbx_strand_id
1 'polypeptide(L)'
;FRTTKAKSKHEIEPEIERNVIGEIINKFRDKYRGALRYGILDSAPDIDVLLLAKELDAAVVASDIGIQKWAEQLGLRFVNAKSFPAMLKEYLKRTKTDRGASLI
;
A
#
# COMPACT_ATOMS: atom_id res chain seq x y z
N PHE A 1 -8.78 29.34 -10.06
CA PHE A 1 -10.14 29.89 -9.95
C PHE A 1 -11.13 28.74 -9.93
N ARG A 2 -11.74 28.43 -8.78
CA ARG A 2 -12.79 27.39 -8.67
C ARG A 2 -14.11 28.05 -9.09
N THR A 3 -14.74 27.57 -10.17
CA THR A 3 -16.03 28.07 -10.64
C THR A 3 -17.14 27.42 -9.81
N THR A 4 -17.96 28.22 -9.13
CA THR A 4 -19.13 27.74 -8.39
C THR A 4 -20.28 27.49 -9.37
N LYS A 5 -20.99 26.36 -9.25
CA LYS A 5 -22.17 26.06 -10.09
C LYS A 5 -23.45 26.78 -9.62
N ALA A 6 -23.41 27.41 -8.44
CA ALA A 6 -24.50 28.18 -7.86
C ALA A 6 -25.10 29.21 -8.84
N LYS A 7 -26.42 29.16 -9.02
CA LYS A 7 -27.16 30.05 -9.92
C LYS A 7 -27.69 31.30 -9.22
N SER A 8 -27.76 31.29 -7.88
CA SER A 8 -28.21 32.44 -7.08
C SER A 8 -27.31 32.69 -5.86
N LYS A 9 -27.30 33.92 -5.35
CA LYS A 9 -26.49 34.33 -4.18
C LYS A 9 -26.72 33.46 -2.94
N HIS A 10 -27.94 32.95 -2.75
CA HIS A 10 -28.33 32.09 -1.63
C HIS A 10 -27.82 30.65 -1.77
N GLU A 11 -27.44 30.21 -2.98
CA GLU A 11 -26.86 28.89 -3.22
C GLU A 11 -25.34 28.87 -3.04
N ILE A 12 -24.69 30.04 -3.10
CA ILE A 12 -23.23 30.17 -3.03
C ILE A 12 -22.72 29.79 -1.64
N GLU A 13 -23.35 30.27 -0.57
CA GLU A 13 -22.97 29.99 0.82
C GLU A 13 -22.99 28.49 1.16
N PRO A 14 -24.10 27.74 0.97
CA PRO A 14 -24.14 26.32 1.27
C PRO A 14 -23.26 25.48 0.33
N GLU A 15 -23.03 25.91 -0.91
CA GLU A 15 -22.13 25.21 -1.83
C GLU A 15 -20.65 25.40 -1.46
N ILE A 16 -20.26 26.60 -1.00
CA ILE A 16 -18.92 26.87 -0.47
C ILE A 16 -18.69 26.07 0.82
N GLU A 17 -19.65 26.10 1.75
CA GLU A 17 -19.57 25.31 2.98
C GLU A 17 -19.41 23.82 2.67
N ARG A 18 -20.26 23.26 1.81
CA ARG A 18 -20.18 21.84 1.45
C ARG A 18 -18.86 21.46 0.78
N ASN A 19 -18.34 22.30 -0.10
CA ASN A 19 -17.10 21.99 -0.82
C ASN A 19 -15.86 22.18 0.05
N VAL A 20 -15.74 23.30 0.78
CA VAL A 20 -14.55 23.59 1.59
C VAL A 20 -14.55 22.81 2.89
N ILE A 21 -15.66 22.83 3.64
CA ILE A 21 -15.77 22.13 4.92
C ILE A 21 -15.85 20.62 4.67
N GLY A 22 -16.59 20.18 3.64
CA GLY A 22 -16.67 18.78 3.27
C GLY A 22 -15.32 18.18 2.84
N GLU A 23 -14.51 18.90 2.05
CA GLU A 23 -13.14 18.46 1.71
C GLU A 23 -12.27 18.32 2.96
N ILE A 24 -12.36 19.27 3.89
CA ILE A 24 -11.58 19.25 5.14
C ILE A 24 -12.00 18.08 6.04
N ILE A 25 -13.31 17.88 6.25
CA ILE A 25 -13.84 16.77 7.05
C ILE A 25 -13.40 15.43 6.46
N ASN A 26 -13.51 15.26 5.14
CA ASN A 26 -13.06 14.03 4.47
C ASN A 26 -11.57 13.79 4.71
N LYS A 27 -10.71 14.80 4.53
CA LYS A 27 -9.27 14.68 4.83
C LYS A 27 -8.98 14.25 6.27
N PHE A 28 -9.67 14.83 7.24
CA PHE A 28 -9.49 14.44 8.64
C PHE A 28 -9.99 13.02 8.92
N ARG A 29 -11.11 12.62 8.33
CA ARG A 29 -11.64 11.27 8.46
C ARG A 29 -10.71 10.24 7.82
N ASP A 30 -10.11 10.56 6.69
CA ASP A 30 -9.13 9.70 6.02
C ASP A 30 -7.84 9.59 6.85
N LYS A 31 -7.34 10.69 7.42
CA LYS A 31 -6.21 10.66 8.36
C LYS A 31 -6.52 9.84 9.61
N TYR A 32 -7.71 9.99 10.17
CA TYR A 32 -8.15 9.25 11.35
C TYR A 32 -8.29 7.75 11.07
N ARG A 33 -8.94 7.37 9.96
CA ARG A 33 -9.02 5.97 9.52
C ARG A 33 -7.64 5.40 9.24
N GLY A 34 -6.79 6.18 8.58
CA GLY A 34 -5.40 5.82 8.32
C GLY A 34 -4.63 5.54 9.61
N ALA A 35 -4.71 6.43 10.59
CA ALA A 35 -4.03 6.28 11.88
C ALA A 35 -4.54 5.06 12.68
N LEU A 36 -5.85 4.80 12.67
CA LEU A 36 -6.43 3.68 13.41
C LEU A 36 -6.23 2.33 12.73
N ARG A 37 -6.24 2.26 11.39
CA ARG A 37 -6.00 0.99 10.65
C ARG A 37 -4.54 0.74 10.35
N TYR A 38 -3.64 1.65 10.70
CA TYR A 38 -2.23 1.53 10.39
C TYR A 38 -1.62 0.30 11.08
N GLY A 39 -1.31 -0.74 10.30
CA GLY A 39 -0.69 -1.96 10.83
C GLY A 39 -1.68 -3.00 11.36
N ILE A 40 -2.97 -2.89 11.04
CA ILE A 40 -3.98 -3.90 11.40
C ILE A 40 -4.22 -4.82 10.20
N LEU A 41 -4.22 -6.13 10.45
CA LEU A 41 -4.79 -7.11 9.53
C LEU A 41 -6.32 -7.02 9.61
N ASP A 42 -6.95 -6.40 8.61
CA ASP A 42 -8.39 -6.15 8.63
C ASP A 42 -9.21 -7.17 7.83
N SER A 43 -8.55 -8.15 7.19
CA SER A 43 -9.20 -9.17 6.37
C SER A 43 -8.62 -10.59 6.58
N ALA A 44 -9.47 -11.61 6.41
CA ALA A 44 -9.04 -13.01 6.48
C ALA A 44 -7.99 -13.39 5.42
N PRO A 45 -8.08 -12.93 4.15
CA PRO A 45 -7.06 -13.19 3.15
C PRO A 45 -5.65 -12.73 3.54
N ASP A 46 -5.52 -11.62 4.28
CA ASP A 46 -4.21 -11.12 4.71
C ASP A 46 -3.54 -12.06 5.72
N ILE A 47 -4.36 -12.69 6.59
CA ILE A 47 -3.90 -13.71 7.53
C ILE A 47 -3.51 -14.99 6.78
N ASP A 48 -4.34 -15.43 5.83
CA ASP A 48 -4.10 -16.66 5.06
C ASP A 48 -2.75 -16.61 4.32
N VAL A 49 -2.41 -15.47 3.70
CA VAL A 49 -1.12 -15.30 3.01
C VAL A 49 0.06 -15.39 3.97
N LEU A 50 -0.04 -14.78 5.16
CA LEU A 50 1.02 -14.83 6.16
C LEU A 50 1.21 -16.24 6.73
N LEU A 51 0.10 -16.94 6.99
CA LEU A 51 0.13 -18.31 7.48
C LEU A 51 0.74 -19.25 6.44
N LEU A 52 0.30 -19.15 5.19
CA LEU A 52 0.85 -19.94 4.07
C LEU A 52 2.36 -19.68 3.90
N ALA A 53 2.80 -18.43 4.01
CA ALA A 53 4.22 -18.12 3.93
C ALA A 53 5.03 -18.73 5.08
N LYS A 54 4.45 -18.82 6.28
CA LYS A 54 5.08 -19.49 7.43
C LYS A 54 5.19 -20.99 7.21
N GLU A 55 4.13 -21.63 6.71
CA GLU A 55 4.08 -23.07 6.44
C GLU A 55 5.08 -23.50 5.37
N LEU A 56 5.26 -22.68 4.33
CA LEU A 56 6.15 -22.96 3.20
C LEU A 56 7.60 -22.51 3.41
N ASP A 57 7.93 -21.88 4.55
CA ASP A 57 9.18 -21.12 4.75
C ASP A 57 9.46 -20.20 3.54
N ALA A 58 8.45 -19.45 3.12
CA ALA A 58 8.50 -18.55 1.97
C ALA A 58 8.66 -17.09 2.40
N ALA A 59 9.01 -16.22 1.45
CA ALA A 59 9.01 -14.79 1.64
C ALA A 59 7.72 -14.15 1.10
N VAL A 60 7.21 -13.13 1.79
CA VAL A 60 6.00 -12.39 1.38
C VAL A 60 6.38 -11.14 0.60
N VAL A 61 5.81 -10.94 -0.58
CA VAL A 61 5.93 -9.68 -1.33
C VAL A 61 4.63 -8.90 -1.21
N ALA A 62 4.66 -7.77 -0.51
CA ALA A 62 3.45 -6.99 -0.23
C ALA A 62 3.66 -5.50 -0.45
N SER A 63 2.63 -4.81 -0.93
CA SER A 63 2.55 -3.34 -0.93
C SER A 63 1.87 -2.81 0.34
N ASP A 64 1.06 -3.64 1.00
CA ASP A 64 0.29 -3.28 2.17
C ASP A 64 1.16 -3.21 3.43
N ILE A 65 0.98 -2.16 4.22
CA ILE A 65 1.79 -1.91 5.42
C ILE A 65 1.38 -2.82 6.58
N GLY A 66 0.11 -3.20 6.67
CA GLY A 66 -0.40 -4.18 7.63
C GLY A 66 0.31 -5.52 7.43
N ILE A 67 0.29 -6.04 6.20
CA ILE A 67 0.97 -7.30 5.87
C ILE A 67 2.47 -7.23 6.18
N GLN A 68 3.15 -6.14 5.81
CA GLN A 68 4.59 -5.97 6.09
C GLN A 68 4.91 -5.99 7.59
N LYS A 69 4.15 -5.24 8.39
CA LYS A 69 4.34 -5.19 9.84
C LYS A 69 4.09 -6.54 10.50
N TRP A 70 3.02 -7.23 10.10
CA TRP A 70 2.71 -8.53 10.66
C TRP A 70 3.71 -9.60 10.21
N ALA A 71 4.19 -9.54 8.97
CA ALA A 71 5.29 -10.39 8.52
C ALA A 71 6.55 -10.18 9.37
N GLU A 72 6.92 -8.93 9.67
CA GLU A 72 8.02 -8.60 10.56
C GLU A 72 7.79 -9.16 11.98
N GLN A 73 6.61 -8.96 12.56
CA GLN A 73 6.25 -9.48 13.90
C GLN A 73 6.27 -11.01 13.99
N LEU A 74 5.90 -11.71 12.91
CA LEU A 74 5.91 -13.18 12.82
C LEU A 74 7.28 -13.77 12.48
N GLY A 75 8.29 -12.92 12.26
CA GLY A 75 9.64 -13.31 11.85
C GLY A 75 9.68 -13.89 10.43
N LEU A 76 8.78 -13.46 9.55
CA LEU A 76 8.74 -13.85 8.14
C LEU A 76 9.67 -12.95 7.32
N ARG A 77 10.29 -13.54 6.30
CA ARG A 77 10.99 -12.76 5.28
C ARG A 77 9.95 -12.00 4.46
N PHE A 78 10.13 -10.70 4.27
CA PHE A 78 9.25 -9.91 3.41
C PHE A 78 10.02 -8.95 2.52
N VAL A 79 9.42 -8.61 1.38
CA VAL A 79 9.95 -7.64 0.42
C VAL A 79 8.85 -6.65 0.06
N ASN A 80 9.20 -5.38 0.01
CA ASN A 80 8.28 -4.36 -0.48
C ASN A 80 8.00 -4.60 -1.98
N ALA A 81 6.72 -4.62 -2.36
CA ALA A 81 6.32 -4.86 -3.75
C ALA A 81 6.94 -3.87 -4.76
N LYS A 82 7.25 -2.63 -4.35
CA LYS A 82 7.87 -1.63 -5.22
C LYS A 82 9.34 -1.95 -5.53
N SER A 83 10.07 -2.53 -4.58
CA SER A 83 11.49 -2.90 -4.77
C SER A 83 11.66 -4.25 -5.47
N PHE A 84 10.63 -5.11 -5.42
CA PHE A 84 10.69 -6.48 -5.93
C PHE A 84 11.09 -6.57 -7.43
N PRO A 85 10.55 -5.76 -8.36
CA PRO A 85 10.96 -5.82 -9.77
C PRO A 85 12.43 -5.46 -9.99
N ALA A 86 12.96 -4.48 -9.26
CA ALA A 86 14.36 -4.08 -9.37
C ALA A 86 15.28 -5.20 -8.86
N MET A 87 14.91 -5.81 -7.73
CA MET A 87 15.60 -6.98 -7.18
C MET A 87 15.63 -8.13 -8.19
N LEU A 88 14.48 -8.50 -8.78
CA LEU A 88 14.41 -9.57 -9.78
C LEU A 88 15.28 -9.30 -11.01
N LYS A 89 15.32 -8.07 -11.51
CA LYS A 89 16.18 -7.69 -12.64
C LYS A 89 17.66 -7.94 -12.33
N GLU A 90 18.11 -7.58 -11.14
CA GLU A 90 19.49 -7.81 -10.71
C GLU A 90 19.81 -9.30 -10.58
N TYR A 91 18.91 -10.10 -10.00
CA TYR A 91 19.05 -11.56 -9.94
C TYR A 91 19.17 -12.18 -11.34
N LEU A 92 18.26 -11.81 -12.26
CA LEU A 92 18.27 -12.33 -13.63
C LEU A 92 19.53 -11.94 -14.40
N LYS A 93 20.09 -10.76 -14.13
CA LYS A 93 21.35 -10.32 -14.73
C LYS A 93 22.51 -11.22 -14.31
N ARG A 94 22.62 -11.51 -13.01
CA ARG A 94 23.68 -12.38 -12.46
C ARG A 94 23.56 -13.81 -12.98
N THR A 95 22.35 -14.38 -13.03
CA THR A 95 22.16 -15.74 -13.57
C THR A 95 22.58 -15.86 -15.04
N LYS A 96 22.45 -14.79 -15.84
CA LYS A 96 22.94 -14.78 -17.23
C LYS A 96 24.47 -14.71 -17.29
N THR A 97 25.09 -13.91 -16.41
CA THR A 97 26.55 -13.80 -16.30
C THR A 97 27.18 -15.12 -15.87
N ASP A 98 26.62 -15.79 -14.85
CA ASP A 98 27.15 -17.07 -14.34
C ASP A 98 27.04 -18.20 -15.37
N ARG A 99 25.95 -18.24 -16.15
CA ARG A 99 25.83 -19.18 -17.28
C ARG A 99 26.84 -18.92 -18.40
N GLY A 100 27.25 -17.66 -18.60
CA GLY A 100 28.32 -17.34 -19.54
C GLY A 100 29.71 -17.71 -19.03
N ALA A 101 29.95 -17.61 -17.72
CA ALA A 101 31.21 -17.99 -17.09
C ALA A 101 31.40 -19.51 -16.97
N SER A 102 30.31 -20.28 -16.86
CA SER A 102 30.35 -21.75 -16.78
C SER A 102 30.51 -22.45 -18.15
N LEU A 103 30.58 -21.68 -19.25
CA LEU A 103 30.70 -22.17 -20.63
C LEU A 103 32.08 -21.86 -21.27
N ILE A 104 33.03 -21.40 -20.47
CA ILE A 104 34.45 -21.18 -20.81
C ILE A 104 35.28 -22.07 -19.89
#